data_AF-A0A183CV20-F1
#
_entry.id   AF-A0A183CV20-F1
#
_cell.length_a   1.000
_cell.length_b   1.000
_cell.length_c   1.000
_cell.angle_alpha   90.00
_cell.angle_beta   90.00
_cell.angle_gamma   90.00
#
_symmetry.space_group_name_H-M   'P 1'
#
loop_
_entity.id
_entity.type
_entity.pdbx_description
1 polymer ?
#
loop_
_entity_poly.entity_id
_entity_poly.type
_entity_poly.pdbx_seq_one_letter_code
_entity_poly.pdbx_strand_id
1 'polypeptide(L)'
;MLLQECPTGRMRVAKFKKMFGTYLPARLNDEYILRLFTAFANGKEEMTFQDLMESLALLCIPTPETNAVWTIRMIKGYDADAITQTV
;
A
#
# COMPACT_ATOMS: atom_id res chain seq x y z
N MET A 1 -4.47 -3.48 18.63
CA MET A 1 -3.68 -2.26 18.36
C MET A 1 -4.28 -1.40 17.24
N LEU A 2 -4.60 -1.94 16.05
CA LEU A 2 -5.06 -1.11 14.92
C LEU A 2 -6.48 -0.53 15.06
N LEU A 3 -7.41 -1.21 15.74
CA LEU A 3 -8.78 -0.73 15.98
C LEU A 3 -8.87 0.51 16.90
N GLN A 4 -7.93 0.68 17.84
CA GLN A 4 -7.90 1.87 18.71
C GLN A 4 -7.36 3.11 17.97
N GLU A 5 -6.47 2.90 17.02
CA GLU A 5 -5.78 3.99 16.32
C GLU A 5 -6.58 4.54 15.13
N CYS A 6 -7.53 3.77 14.58
CA CYS A 6 -8.33 4.16 13.41
C CYS A 6 -9.82 3.84 13.63
N PRO A 7 -10.56 4.66 14.41
CA PRO A 7 -11.95 4.38 14.82
C PRO A 7 -12.93 4.32 13.64
N THR A 8 -12.62 5.04 12.57
CA THR A 8 -13.40 5.08 11.33
C THR A 8 -13.19 3.83 10.47
N GLY A 9 -12.18 3.00 10.79
CA GLY A 9 -11.74 1.89 9.95
C GLY A 9 -11.14 2.31 8.61
N ARG A 10 -10.90 3.61 8.38
CA ARG A 10 -10.38 4.20 7.13
C ARG A 10 -9.17 5.09 7.41
N MET A 11 -8.11 4.89 6.65
CA MET A 11 -6.82 5.54 6.86
C MET A 11 -6.31 6.21 5.59
N ARG A 12 -5.94 7.49 5.69
CA ARG A 12 -5.19 8.24 4.66
C ARG A 12 -3.69 8.13 4.87
N VAL A 13 -2.91 8.50 3.85
CA VAL A 13 -1.43 8.44 3.86
C VAL A 13 -0.80 9.13 5.07
N ALA A 14 -1.34 10.27 5.54
CA ALA A 14 -0.81 10.97 6.72
C ALA A 14 -0.88 10.13 8.00
N LYS A 15 -2.00 9.41 8.20
CA LYS A 15 -2.19 8.52 9.34
C LYS A 15 -1.41 7.22 9.17
N PHE A 16 -1.28 6.72 7.94
CA PHE A 16 -0.37 5.60 7.62
C PHE A 16 1.07 5.93 8.02
N LYS A 17 1.59 7.09 7.63
CA LYS A 17 2.93 7.56 8.04
C LYS A 17 3.07 7.64 9.56
N LYS A 18 2.06 8.17 10.25
CA LYS A 18 2.08 8.26 11.73
C LYS A 18 2.12 6.88 12.40
N MET A 19 1.38 5.91 11.88
CA MET A 19 1.26 4.58 12.49
C MET A 19 2.42 3.65 12.13
N PHE A 20 2.87 3.69 10.88
CA PHE A 20 3.85 2.75 10.34
C PHE A 20 5.24 3.36 10.17
N GLY A 21 5.40 4.68 10.31
CA GLY A 21 6.65 5.40 10.03
C GLY A 21 7.84 4.88 10.82
N THR A 22 7.63 4.40 12.05
CA THR A 22 8.70 3.80 12.88
C THR A 22 9.17 2.44 12.36
N TYR A 23 8.37 1.76 11.55
CA TYR A 23 8.71 0.49 10.90
C TYR A 23 9.31 0.69 9.51
N LEU A 24 9.21 1.91 8.95
CA LEU A 24 9.73 2.23 7.63
C LEU A 24 11.22 2.63 7.73
N PRO A 25 12.09 2.14 6.82
CA PRO A 25 13.47 2.58 6.77
C PRO A 25 13.58 4.10 6.59
N ALA A 26 14.45 4.76 7.37
CA ALA A 26 14.65 6.22 7.31
C ALA A 26 15.11 6.74 5.94
N ARG A 27 15.63 5.86 5.08
CA ARG A 27 16.05 6.18 3.71
C ARG A 27 14.89 6.36 2.73
N LEU A 28 13.66 6.00 3.10
CA LEU A 28 12.50 6.12 2.21
C LEU A 28 12.04 7.57 2.16
N ASN A 29 11.92 8.11 0.96
CA ASN A 29 11.36 9.44 0.76
C ASN A 29 9.82 9.40 0.77
N ASP A 30 9.21 10.58 0.90
CA ASP A 30 7.75 10.71 0.97
C ASP A 30 7.02 10.18 -0.26
N GLU A 31 7.66 10.27 -1.43
CA GLU A 31 7.12 9.77 -2.70
C GLU A 31 7.03 8.25 -2.70
N TYR A 32 8.08 7.56 -2.25
CA TYR A 32 8.08 6.10 -2.13
C TYR A 32 7.07 5.63 -1.10
N ILE A 33 6.94 6.35 0.02
CA ILE A 33 5.93 6.04 1.05
C ILE A 33 4.51 6.24 0.51
N LEU A 34 4.28 7.26 -0.33
CA LEU A 34 3.01 7.46 -1.00
C LEU A 34 2.70 6.28 -1.94
N ARG A 35 3.65 5.87 -2.79
CA ARG A 35 3.49 4.69 -3.66
C ARG A 35 3.19 3.41 -2.87
N LEU A 36 3.87 3.23 -1.73
CA LEU A 36 3.62 2.12 -0.83
C LEU A 36 2.20 2.14 -0.28
N PHE A 37 1.76 3.29 0.25
CA PHE A 37 0.39 3.47 0.71
C PHE A 37 -0.62 3.17 -0.40
N THR A 38 -0.41 3.73 -1.60
CA THR A 38 -1.29 3.54 -2.75
C THR A 38 -1.36 2.07 -3.18
N ALA A 39 -0.25 1.33 -3.13
CA ALA A 39 -0.22 -0.11 -3.42
C ALA A 39 -1.04 -0.91 -2.39
N PHE A 40 -0.91 -0.60 -1.10
CA PHE A 40 -1.73 -1.19 -0.04
C PHE A 40 -3.21 -0.80 -0.13
N ALA A 41 -3.52 0.42 -0.57
CA ALA A 41 -4.87 0.92 -0.75
C ALA A 41 -5.52 0.46 -2.08
N ASN A 42 -4.78 -0.29 -2.91
CA ASN A 42 -5.17 -0.65 -4.27
C ASN A 42 -5.67 0.56 -5.10
N GLY A 43 -4.94 1.68 -5.04
CA GLY A 43 -5.27 2.91 -5.76
C GLY A 43 -6.37 3.79 -5.13
N LYS A 44 -6.94 3.40 -3.99
CA LYS A 44 -7.93 4.21 -3.26
C LYS A 44 -7.25 5.36 -2.51
N GLU A 45 -7.97 6.47 -2.34
CA GLU A 45 -7.52 7.59 -1.50
C GLU A 45 -7.49 7.26 0.00
N GLU A 46 -8.37 6.35 0.42
CA GLU A 46 -8.48 5.84 1.78
C GLU A 46 -8.38 4.32 1.78
N MET A 47 -7.59 3.80 2.72
CA MET A 47 -7.41 2.37 2.92
C MET A 47 -8.18 1.89 4.14
N THR A 48 -8.92 0.80 4.00
CA THR A 48 -9.56 0.12 5.13
C THR A 48 -8.64 -0.89 5.81
N PHE A 49 -9.01 -1.35 7.01
CA PHE A 49 -8.28 -2.46 7.65
C PHE A 49 -8.33 -3.74 6.80
N GLN A 50 -9.43 -3.98 6.09
CA GLN A 50 -9.55 -5.12 5.18
C GLN A 50 -8.54 -5.01 4.03
N ASP A 51 -8.47 -3.85 3.36
CA ASP A 51 -7.50 -3.61 2.26
C ASP A 51 -6.04 -3.85 2.72
N LEU A 52 -5.72 -3.39 3.94
CA LEU A 52 -4.41 -3.62 4.56
C LEU A 52 -4.14 -5.11 4.79
N MET A 53 -5.11 -5.85 5.36
CA MET A 53 -4.95 -7.27 5.65
C MET A 53 -4.87 -8.12 4.38
N GLU A 54 -5.66 -7.82 3.36
CA GLU A 54 -5.60 -8.48 2.06
C GLU A 54 -4.24 -8.28 1.38
N SER A 55 -3.75 -7.04 1.37
CA SER A 55 -2.43 -6.70 0.83
C SER A 55 -1.29 -7.34 1.62
N LEU A 56 -1.39 -7.43 2.95
CA LEU A 56 -0.42 -8.14 3.77
C LEU A 56 -0.46 -9.65 3.52
N ALA A 57 -1.64 -10.24 3.38
CA ALA A 57 -1.80 -11.66 3.06
C ALA A 57 -1.13 -12.00 1.72
N LEU A 58 -1.29 -11.13 0.72
CA LEU A 58 -0.61 -11.25 -0.58
C LEU A 58 0.92 -11.29 -0.44
N LEU A 59 1.47 -10.48 0.47
CA LEU A 59 2.92 -10.39 0.70
C LEU A 59 3.47 -11.51 1.59
N CYS A 60 2.65 -12.10 2.45
CA CYS A 60 3.06 -13.17 3.37
C CYS A 60 3.31 -14.51 2.68
N ILE A 61 2.64 -14.79 1.55
CA ILE A 61 2.82 -16.00 0.76
C ILE A 61 3.19 -15.62 -0.68
N PRO A 62 4.43 -15.16 -0.90
CA PRO A 62 4.83 -14.64 -2.20
C PRO A 62 5.00 -15.77 -3.21
N THR A 63 4.24 -15.66 -4.29
CA THR A 63 4.47 -16.36 -5.56
C THR A 63 5.07 -15.38 -6.58
N PRO A 64 5.69 -15.85 -7.67
CA PRO A 64 6.16 -14.97 -8.74
C PRO A 64 5.05 -14.03 -9.27
N GLU A 65 3.82 -14.53 -9.39
CA GLU A 65 2.67 -13.79 -9.89
C GLU A 65 2.25 -12.69 -8.91
N THR A 66 2.15 -13.01 -7.63
CA THR A 66 1.76 -12.04 -6.59
C THR A 66 2.84 -10.97 -6.39
N ASN A 67 4.12 -11.32 -6.51
CA ASN A 67 5.23 -10.36 -6.55
C ASN A 67 5.17 -9.45 -7.78
N ALA A 68 4.82 -9.99 -8.95
CA ALA A 68 4.65 -9.19 -10.17
C ALA A 68 3.49 -8.20 -10.01
N VAL A 69 2.34 -8.65 -9.52
CA VAL A 69 1.18 -7.79 -9.23
C VAL A 69 1.55 -6.68 -8.24
N TRP A 70 2.21 -7.03 -7.13
CA TRP A 70 2.66 -6.04 -6.15
C TRP A 70 3.61 -5.01 -6.75
N THR A 71 4.57 -5.46 -7.56
CA THR A 71 5.53 -4.57 -8.24
C THR A 71 4.81 -3.61 -9.19
N ILE A 72 3.84 -4.09 -9.96
CA ILE A 72 3.03 -3.25 -10.84
C ILE A 72 2.24 -2.22 -10.04
N ARG A 73 1.63 -2.62 -8.92
CA ARG A 73 0.91 -1.69 -8.02
C ARG A 73 1.83 -0.62 -7.45
N MET A 74 3.06 -0.97 -7.07
CA MET A 74 4.05 0.00 -6.60
C MET A 74 4.50 1.00 -7.69
N ILE A 75 4.51 0.57 -8.95
CA ILE A 75 4.91 1.43 -10.09
C ILE A 75 3.75 2.31 -10.55
N LYS A 76 2.55 1.75 -10.72
CA LYS A 76 1.40 2.43 -11.33
C LYS A 76 0.47 3.09 -10.30
N GLY A 77 0.47 2.61 -9.07
CA GLY A 77 -0.47 3.03 -8.03
C GLY A 77 -1.87 2.43 -8.13
N TYR A 78 -2.09 1.39 -8.95
CA TYR A 78 -3.38 0.68 -9.02
C TYR A 78 -3.19 -0.68 -9.70
N ASP A 79 -4.25 -1.48 -9.77
CA ASP A 79 -4.22 -2.86 -10.29
C ASP A 79 -3.76 -2.99 -11.75
N ALA A 80 -3.24 -4.18 -12.05
CA ALA A 80 -2.50 -4.50 -13.27
C ALA A 80 -3.42 -4.79 -14.47
N ASP A 81 -4.25 -3.84 -14.91
CA ASP A 81 -5.08 -4.07 -16.10
C ASP A 81 -4.27 -3.94 -17.42
N ALA A 82 -3.19 -3.14 -17.43
CA ALA A 82 -2.14 -3.10 -18.46
C ALA A 82 -1.09 -2.03 -18.12
N ILE A 83 0.21 -2.23 -18.38
CA ILE A 83 1.21 -1.14 -18.30
C ILE A 83 1.12 -0.32 -19.61
N THR A 84 0.51 0.86 -19.56
CA THR A 84 0.47 1.78 -20.71
C THR A 84 1.73 2.66 -20.70
N GLN A 85 2.60 2.48 -21.69
CA GLN A 85 3.61 3.48 -22.04
C GLN A 85 2.90 4.66 -22.71
N THR A 86 2.81 5.81 -22.04
CA THR A 86 2.59 7.08 -22.74
C THR A 86 3.93 7.53 -23.32
N VAL A 87 4.04 7.46 -24.64
CA VAL A 87 5.13 8.03 -25.45
C VAL A 87 4.94 9.54 -25.56
#